data_AF-B6BA72-F1
#
_entry.id   AF-B6BA72-F1
#
_cell.length_a   1.000
_cell.length_b   1.000
_cell.length_c   1.000
_cell.angle_alpha   90.00
_cell.angle_beta   90.00
_cell.angle_gamma   90.00
#
_symmetry.space_group_name_H-M   'P 1'
#
loop_
_entity.id
_entity.type
_entity.pdbx_description
1 polymer ?
#
loop_
_entity_poly.entity_id
_entity_poly.type
_entity_poly.pdbx_seq_one_letter_code
_entity_poly.pdbx_strand_id
1 'polypeptide(L)'
;MTLRSDIQARAAQLRVRFEAAGAQVVDTPLLQPAGTLLDLYGEDIRARAYVTTDALRGEQMLRPDFTVPVVEAHMRHGAEPARYTYSGEVFRRQEHFPDRPNEYLQVGYEVFERNDAAAADAEVFSLFALQVRGLPLRAATGDIGILMAAVQGLNTTEKRKAALMRHIWRPRRFRSLLDRFAGRAPVPESRRKLLSTEGDLTGSAVELGKRRAAEVQARVEALREDAKAPPIAEHELLALEALMAVRETVPYALEQMHDIAVDLPQINPALDRLDARTAAMKARGVDVENLDFEASYGRTSMEYYDGFVFGFYAEARPDLPPVASGGRYDALTRQLGDGAEIPAVGGVLRPDLMLQLEETRA
;
A
#
# COMPACT_ATOMS: atom_id res chain seq x y z
N MET A 1 -1.25 10.40 31.13
CA MET A 1 0.00 10.47 30.34
C MET A 1 0.63 9.11 30.46
N THR A 2 0.53 8.32 29.40
CA THR A 2 1.04 6.95 29.38
C THR A 2 2.56 6.95 29.53
N LEU A 3 3.08 6.23 30.52
CA LEU A 3 4.53 6.19 30.77
C LEU A 3 5.22 5.32 29.71
N ARG A 4 6.45 5.69 29.32
CA ARG A 4 7.26 4.91 28.36
C ARG A 4 7.43 3.44 28.81
N SER A 5 7.53 3.21 30.12
CA SER A 5 7.60 1.87 30.71
C SER A 5 6.35 1.04 30.43
N ASP A 6 5.17 1.65 30.45
CA ASP A 6 3.91 0.96 30.23
C ASP A 6 3.77 0.59 28.75
N ILE A 7 4.17 1.50 27.85
CA ILE A 7 4.21 1.26 26.41
C ILE A 7 5.16 0.09 26.10
N GLN A 8 6.35 0.06 26.70
CA GLN A 8 7.31 -1.03 26.53
C GLN A 8 6.78 -2.36 27.08
N ALA A 9 6.14 -2.36 28.26
CA ALA A 9 5.53 -3.55 28.84
C ALA A 9 4.41 -4.09 27.94
N ARG A 10 3.54 -3.20 27.42
CA ARG A 10 2.50 -3.55 26.45
C ARG A 10 3.11 -4.12 25.17
N ALA A 11 4.15 -3.49 24.64
CA ALA A 11 4.82 -3.94 23.43
C ALA A 11 5.38 -5.37 23.59
N ALA A 12 6.02 -5.64 24.73
CA ALA A 12 6.54 -6.97 25.06
C ALA A 12 5.42 -8.03 25.13
N GLN A 13 4.28 -7.71 25.73
CA GLN A 13 3.13 -8.62 25.80
C GLN A 13 2.57 -8.95 24.40
N LEU A 14 2.44 -7.95 23.53
CA LEU A 14 1.95 -8.14 22.16
C LEU A 14 2.92 -9.01 21.34
N ARG A 15 4.22 -8.80 21.49
CA ARG A 15 5.27 -9.60 20.82
C ARG A 15 5.24 -11.06 21.29
N VAL A 16 5.12 -11.32 22.58
CA VAL A 16 5.03 -12.69 23.14
C VAL A 16 3.85 -13.47 22.55
N ARG A 17 2.72 -12.81 22.27
CA ARG A 17 1.57 -13.46 21.62
C ARG A 17 1.86 -13.86 20.17
N PHE A 18 2.64 -13.05 19.45
CA PHE A 18 3.10 -13.41 18.11
C PHE A 18 4.15 -14.52 18.13
N GLU A 19 5.06 -14.53 19.11
CA GLU A 19 5.99 -15.65 19.33
C GLU A 19 5.23 -16.96 19.61
N ALA A 20 4.18 -16.90 20.43
CA ALA A 20 3.30 -18.05 20.70
C ALA A 20 2.53 -18.53 19.46
N ALA A 21 2.35 -17.66 18.45
CA ALA A 21 1.80 -18.03 17.14
C ALA A 21 2.87 -18.60 16.17
N GLY A 22 4.12 -18.77 16.63
CA GLY A 22 5.20 -19.38 15.87
C GLY A 22 6.12 -18.39 15.15
N ALA A 23 6.01 -17.08 15.39
CA ALA A 23 6.95 -16.12 14.83
C ALA A 23 8.30 -16.12 15.54
N GLN A 24 9.36 -16.08 14.74
CA GLN A 24 10.72 -15.83 15.22
C GLN A 24 10.90 -14.33 15.48
N VAL A 25 11.51 -13.99 16.62
CA VAL A 25 11.87 -12.61 16.93
C VAL A 25 13.00 -12.15 16.01
N VAL A 26 12.81 -11.01 15.37
CA VAL A 26 13.82 -10.31 14.58
C VAL A 26 13.99 -8.89 15.09
N ASP A 27 15.19 -8.36 14.93
CA ASP A 27 15.47 -6.95 15.15
C ASP A 27 16.29 -6.42 13.98
N THR A 28 16.01 -5.18 13.59
CA THR A 28 16.67 -4.50 12.47
C THR A 28 17.33 -3.24 12.99
N PRO A 29 18.44 -2.76 12.40
CA PRO A 29 19.06 -1.53 12.86
C PRO A 29 18.12 -0.32 12.80
N LEU A 30 18.29 0.64 13.72
CA LEU A 30 17.55 1.91 13.67
C LEU A 30 17.95 2.77 12.47
N LEU A 31 19.24 2.82 12.19
CA LEU A 31 19.81 3.52 11.05
C LEU A 31 19.87 2.59 9.84
N GLN A 32 19.28 3.03 8.74
CA GLN A 32 19.19 2.29 7.49
C GLN A 32 19.78 3.10 6.33
N PRO A 33 20.32 2.46 5.28
CA PRO A 33 20.71 3.16 4.05
C PRO A 33 19.50 3.84 3.41
N ALA A 34 19.61 5.13 3.07
CA ALA A 34 18.45 5.89 2.57
C ALA A 34 18.06 5.51 1.13
N GLY A 35 19.05 5.24 0.26
CA GLY A 35 18.84 5.09 -1.19
C GLY A 35 17.74 4.11 -1.57
N THR A 36 17.93 2.82 -1.27
CA THR A 36 16.96 1.75 -1.62
C THR A 36 15.60 1.97 -0.97
N LEU A 37 15.60 2.45 0.27
CA LEU A 37 14.38 2.53 1.06
C LEU A 37 13.50 3.73 0.68
N LEU A 38 14.09 4.91 0.39
CA LEU A 38 13.31 6.08 -0.03
C LEU A 38 12.60 5.87 -1.37
N ASP A 39 13.15 5.02 -2.25
CA ASP A 39 12.50 4.67 -3.52
C ASP A 39 11.32 3.70 -3.34
N LEU A 40 11.35 2.89 -2.26
CA LEU A 40 10.31 1.91 -1.92
C LEU A 40 9.15 2.51 -1.12
N TYR A 41 9.45 3.49 -0.28
CA TYR A 41 8.50 4.05 0.68
C TYR A 41 7.42 4.98 0.08
N GLY A 42 7.37 5.13 -1.25
CA GLY A 42 6.48 6.09 -1.89
C GLY A 42 6.86 7.53 -1.55
N GLU A 43 6.17 8.52 -2.16
CA GLU A 43 6.55 9.92 -1.90
C GLU A 43 6.13 10.39 -0.50
N ASP A 44 5.06 9.84 0.07
CA ASP A 44 4.54 10.27 1.37
C ASP A 44 5.45 9.89 2.56
N ILE A 45 5.90 8.63 2.65
CA ILE A 45 6.84 8.25 3.72
C ILE A 45 8.22 8.87 3.44
N ARG A 46 8.64 9.00 2.17
CA ARG A 46 9.86 9.74 1.82
C ARG A 46 9.83 11.18 2.32
N ALA A 47 8.72 11.88 2.19
CA ALA A 47 8.56 13.23 2.72
C ALA A 47 8.60 13.27 4.25
N ARG A 48 8.28 12.16 4.93
CA ARG A 48 8.21 12.07 6.40
C ARG A 48 9.41 11.36 7.04
N ALA A 49 10.40 10.94 6.27
CA ALA A 49 11.59 10.28 6.77
C ALA A 49 12.57 11.27 7.43
N TYR A 50 13.24 10.82 8.50
CA TYR A 50 14.37 11.54 9.09
C TYR A 50 15.66 11.05 8.44
N VAL A 51 16.27 11.92 7.61
CA VAL A 51 17.48 11.63 6.86
C VAL A 51 18.69 12.30 7.52
N THR A 52 19.83 11.63 7.49
CA THR A 52 21.13 12.13 7.96
C THR A 52 22.24 11.69 6.99
N THR A 53 23.44 12.23 7.16
CA THR A 53 24.58 11.93 6.30
C THR A 53 25.71 11.33 7.14
N ASP A 54 26.24 10.20 6.69
CA ASP A 54 27.43 9.55 7.23
C ASP A 54 28.56 9.67 6.19
N ALA A 55 29.76 10.10 6.62
CA ALA A 55 30.88 10.35 5.72
C ALA A 55 31.41 9.09 5.00
N LEU A 56 31.22 7.90 5.60
CA LEU A 56 31.65 6.62 5.04
C LEU A 56 30.50 5.84 4.41
N ARG A 57 29.28 5.96 4.96
CA ARG A 57 28.11 5.19 4.52
C ARG A 57 27.17 5.95 3.59
N GLY A 58 27.42 7.24 3.37
CA GLY A 58 26.57 8.10 2.55
C GLY A 58 25.27 8.49 3.28
N GLU A 59 24.20 8.69 2.52
CA GLU A 59 22.90 9.09 3.07
C GLU A 59 22.27 7.94 3.87
N GLN A 60 21.91 8.21 5.12
CA GLN A 60 21.28 7.27 6.04
C GLN A 60 19.93 7.84 6.49
N MET A 61 19.06 7.00 7.02
CA MET A 61 17.82 7.45 7.63
C MET A 61 17.44 6.63 8.85
N LEU A 62 16.70 7.24 9.76
CA LEU A 62 16.03 6.50 10.83
C LEU A 62 14.89 5.70 10.21
N ARG A 63 14.76 4.43 10.59
CA ARG A 63 13.73 3.54 10.03
C ARG A 63 12.32 4.12 10.26
N PRO A 64 11.50 4.28 9.21
CA PRO A 64 10.11 4.72 9.36
C PRO A 64 9.16 3.55 9.67
N ASP A 65 9.57 2.31 9.36
CA ASP A 65 8.94 1.07 9.80
C ASP A 65 9.96 -0.08 9.86
N PHE A 66 9.48 -1.25 10.24
CA PHE A 66 10.24 -2.50 10.27
C PHE A 66 10.07 -3.34 9.00
N THR A 67 8.96 -3.19 8.27
CA THR A 67 8.57 -4.09 7.19
C THR A 67 9.65 -4.14 6.12
N VAL A 68 10.14 -3.00 5.64
CA VAL A 68 11.15 -3.02 4.56
C VAL A 68 12.49 -3.61 5.02
N PRO A 69 13.07 -3.21 6.18
CA PRO A 69 14.27 -3.88 6.71
C PRO A 69 14.10 -5.39 6.98
N VAL A 70 12.91 -5.83 7.40
CA VAL A 70 12.61 -7.26 7.61
C VAL A 70 12.53 -8.01 6.28
N VAL A 71 11.88 -7.43 5.26
CA VAL A 71 11.86 -7.99 3.90
C VAL A 71 13.30 -8.07 3.36
N GLU A 72 14.12 -7.03 3.49
CA GLU A 72 15.52 -7.09 3.07
C GLU A 72 16.30 -8.22 3.76
N ALA A 73 16.14 -8.37 5.07
CA ALA A 73 16.80 -9.44 5.82
C ALA A 73 16.32 -10.83 5.36
N HIS A 74 15.02 -10.98 5.12
CA HIS A 74 14.43 -12.21 4.61
C HIS A 74 14.90 -12.55 3.20
N MET A 75 14.90 -11.59 2.26
CA MET A 75 15.35 -11.86 0.89
C MET A 75 16.84 -12.26 0.83
N ARG A 76 17.66 -11.83 1.79
CA ARG A 76 19.07 -12.24 1.88
C ARG A 76 19.28 -13.61 2.51
N HIS A 77 18.53 -13.94 3.57
CA HIS A 77 18.88 -15.05 4.47
C HIS A 77 17.68 -15.87 5.00
N GLY A 78 16.46 -15.54 4.57
CA GLY A 78 15.21 -16.10 5.08
C GLY A 78 14.94 -17.53 4.62
N ALA A 79 14.21 -18.28 5.46
CA ALA A 79 13.63 -19.56 5.10
C ALA A 79 12.21 -19.37 4.54
N GLU A 80 11.73 -20.30 3.71
CA GLU A 80 10.34 -20.31 3.22
C GLU A 80 9.67 -21.64 3.66
N PRO A 81 8.53 -21.62 4.38
CA PRO A 81 7.81 -20.45 4.90
C PRO A 81 8.50 -19.83 6.13
N ALA A 82 8.26 -18.55 6.39
CA ALA A 82 8.72 -17.85 7.58
C ALA A 82 7.66 -16.95 8.23
N ARG A 83 7.76 -16.83 9.55
CA ARG A 83 6.96 -15.94 10.39
C ARG A 83 7.90 -15.14 11.27
N TYR A 84 7.82 -13.83 11.23
CA TYR A 84 8.67 -12.94 12.03
C TYR A 84 7.84 -12.03 12.91
N THR A 85 8.38 -11.68 14.08
CA THR A 85 7.82 -10.63 14.94
C THR A 85 8.92 -9.74 15.46
N TYR A 86 8.58 -8.49 15.74
CA TYR A 86 9.52 -7.48 16.21
C TYR A 86 8.80 -6.51 17.15
N SER A 87 9.60 -5.78 17.93
CA SER A 87 9.13 -4.68 18.77
C SER A 87 10.24 -3.65 18.91
N GLY A 88 10.02 -2.41 18.47
CA GLY A 88 11.00 -1.33 18.65
C GLY A 88 10.56 0.01 18.08
N GLU A 89 11.39 1.04 18.26
CA GLU A 89 11.02 2.39 17.86
C GLU A 89 11.11 2.60 16.35
N VAL A 90 10.23 3.45 15.84
CA VAL A 90 10.23 3.96 14.47
C VAL A 90 10.04 5.48 14.48
N PHE A 91 10.48 6.13 13.40
CA PHE A 91 10.58 7.58 13.34
C PHE A 91 9.86 8.12 12.09
N ARG A 92 8.83 8.94 12.29
CA ARG A 92 8.10 9.60 11.19
C ARG A 92 7.79 11.05 11.55
N ARG A 93 8.21 11.98 10.70
CA ARG A 93 7.88 13.40 10.82
C ARG A 93 6.37 13.61 10.69
N GLN A 94 5.80 14.46 11.54
CA GLN A 94 4.40 14.88 11.45
C GLN A 94 4.30 16.18 10.65
N GLU A 95 3.39 16.23 9.68
CA GLU A 95 3.18 17.44 8.86
C GLU A 95 1.98 18.26 9.32
N HIS A 96 0.91 17.60 9.76
CA HIS A 96 -0.38 18.24 10.04
C HIS A 96 -0.80 18.18 11.52
N PHE A 97 -0.21 17.27 12.31
CA PHE A 97 -0.60 17.00 13.70
C PHE A 97 0.63 17.11 14.61
N PRO A 98 1.00 18.31 15.08
CA PRO A 98 2.24 18.53 15.85
C PRO A 98 2.25 17.80 17.20
N ASP A 99 1.07 17.51 17.76
CA ASP A 99 0.94 16.79 19.03
C ASP A 99 1.13 15.27 18.89
N ARG A 100 1.16 14.74 17.66
CA ARG A 100 1.43 13.32 17.45
C ARG A 100 2.92 13.04 17.66
N PRO A 101 3.28 11.95 18.34
CA PRO A 101 4.67 11.57 18.48
C PRO A 101 5.31 11.29 17.12
N ASN A 102 6.54 11.76 16.94
CA ASN A 102 7.37 11.48 15.78
C ASN A 102 8.33 10.29 16.01
N GLU A 103 8.50 9.87 17.27
CA GLU A 103 9.14 8.62 17.72
C GLU A 103 8.08 7.80 18.48
N TYR A 104 7.86 6.55 18.07
CA TYR A 104 6.91 5.66 18.75
C TYR A 104 7.25 4.19 18.53
N LEU A 105 6.72 3.31 19.39
CA LEU A 105 6.91 1.87 19.32
C LEU A 105 5.95 1.23 18.32
N GLN A 106 6.47 0.30 17.52
CA GLN A 106 5.67 -0.64 16.72
C GLN A 106 5.95 -2.07 17.18
N VAL A 107 4.91 -2.90 17.18
CA VAL A 107 5.01 -4.35 17.31
C VAL A 107 4.39 -4.98 16.09
N GLY A 108 5.14 -5.78 15.34
CA GLY A 108 4.64 -6.34 14.09
C GLY A 108 4.74 -7.84 13.99
N TYR A 109 4.09 -8.34 12.95
CA TYR A 109 4.06 -9.75 12.56
C TYR A 109 4.04 -9.83 11.05
N GLU A 110 5.01 -10.54 10.47
CA GLU A 110 5.21 -10.67 9.02
C GLU A 110 5.22 -12.16 8.66
N VAL A 111 4.51 -12.52 7.60
CA VAL A 111 4.43 -13.88 7.04
C VAL A 111 4.99 -13.86 5.63
N PHE A 112 5.84 -14.83 5.33
CA PHE A 112 6.44 -15.08 4.02
C PHE A 112 6.10 -16.50 3.61
N GLU A 113 5.10 -16.67 2.73
CA GLU A 113 4.53 -17.98 2.39
C GLU A 113 3.85 -17.97 1.02
N ARG A 114 4.28 -18.86 0.13
CA ARG A 114 3.81 -18.91 -1.27
C ARG A 114 2.62 -19.81 -1.53
N ASN A 115 2.44 -20.85 -0.73
CA ASN A 115 1.52 -21.94 -1.06
C ASN A 115 0.04 -21.57 -0.82
N ASP A 116 -0.24 -20.74 0.18
CA ASP A 116 -1.61 -20.39 0.56
C ASP A 116 -1.71 -18.93 1.03
N ALA A 117 -1.81 -18.03 0.05
CA ALA A 117 -1.93 -16.59 0.30
C ALA A 117 -3.21 -16.23 1.10
N ALA A 118 -4.32 -16.93 0.84
CA ALA A 118 -5.58 -16.68 1.53
C ALA A 118 -5.50 -17.07 3.01
N ALA A 119 -4.88 -18.20 3.33
CA ALA A 119 -4.65 -18.60 4.71
C ALA A 119 -3.66 -17.68 5.43
N ALA A 120 -2.60 -17.22 4.76
CA ALA A 120 -1.66 -16.25 5.33
C ALA A 120 -2.33 -14.90 5.62
N ASP A 121 -3.13 -14.37 4.69
CA ASP A 121 -3.90 -13.13 4.88
C ASP A 121 -4.85 -13.25 6.09
N ALA A 122 -5.57 -14.37 6.19
CA ALA A 122 -6.49 -14.64 7.28
C ALA A 122 -5.77 -14.85 8.62
N GLU A 123 -4.60 -15.51 8.63
CA GLU A 123 -3.75 -15.67 9.81
C GLU A 123 -3.37 -14.29 10.37
N VAL A 124 -2.77 -13.44 9.54
CA VAL A 124 -2.36 -12.08 9.94
C VAL A 124 -3.57 -11.32 10.46
N PHE A 125 -4.65 -11.17 9.68
CA PHE A 125 -5.80 -10.38 10.12
C PHE A 125 -6.38 -10.89 11.46
N SER A 126 -6.56 -12.21 11.61
CA SER A 126 -7.13 -12.80 12.83
C SER A 126 -6.27 -12.57 14.07
N LEU A 127 -4.93 -12.65 13.95
CA LEU A 127 -4.03 -12.39 15.06
C LEU A 127 -4.09 -10.92 15.49
N PHE A 128 -4.16 -9.99 14.54
CA PHE A 128 -4.31 -8.56 14.85
C PHE A 128 -5.67 -8.26 15.48
N ALA A 129 -6.75 -8.80 14.93
CA ALA A 129 -8.10 -8.66 15.49
C ALA A 129 -8.17 -9.19 16.94
N LEU A 130 -7.50 -10.31 17.22
CA LEU A 130 -7.41 -10.87 18.57
C LEU A 130 -6.61 -9.97 19.53
N GLN A 131 -5.49 -9.41 19.07
CA GLN A 131 -4.62 -8.55 19.88
C GLN A 131 -5.31 -7.26 20.32
N VAL A 132 -6.18 -6.69 19.47
CA VAL A 132 -6.91 -5.45 19.74
C VAL A 132 -8.30 -5.67 20.33
N ARG A 133 -8.72 -6.93 20.51
CA ARG A 133 -10.04 -7.28 21.03
C ARG A 133 -10.28 -6.61 22.38
N GLY A 134 -11.47 -6.02 22.50
CA GLY A 134 -11.88 -5.30 23.70
C GLY A 134 -11.69 -3.79 23.58
N LEU A 135 -10.89 -3.28 22.64
CA LEU A 135 -10.81 -1.85 22.36
C LEU A 135 -12.01 -1.40 21.48
N PRO A 136 -12.44 -0.12 21.57
CA PRO A 136 -13.55 0.40 20.76
C PRO A 136 -13.05 0.74 19.34
N LEU A 137 -12.70 -0.30 18.59
CA LEU A 137 -12.12 -0.16 17.25
C LEU A 137 -13.05 -0.76 16.20
N ARG A 138 -13.17 -0.06 15.08
CA ARG A 138 -13.75 -0.59 13.85
C ARG A 138 -12.64 -1.13 12.96
N ALA A 139 -12.81 -2.35 12.45
CA ALA A 139 -11.97 -2.90 11.40
C ALA A 139 -12.42 -2.36 10.04
N ALA A 140 -11.47 -2.08 9.15
CA ALA A 140 -11.71 -1.79 7.74
C ALA A 140 -10.76 -2.63 6.90
N THR A 141 -11.25 -3.15 5.77
CA THR A 141 -10.47 -3.95 4.83
C THR A 141 -10.59 -3.43 3.40
N GLY A 142 -9.67 -3.87 2.54
CA GLY A 142 -9.72 -3.63 1.11
C GLY A 142 -8.78 -4.57 0.37
N ASP A 143 -8.74 -4.44 -0.96
CA ASP A 143 -7.81 -5.18 -1.80
C ASP A 143 -7.39 -4.34 -3.00
N ILE A 144 -6.15 -3.83 -2.96
CA ILE A 144 -5.58 -3.02 -4.04
C ILE A 144 -5.42 -3.85 -5.32
N GLY A 145 -5.25 -5.17 -5.19
CA GLY A 145 -5.11 -6.11 -6.29
C GLY A 145 -6.35 -6.16 -7.20
N ILE A 146 -7.54 -5.87 -6.68
CA ILE A 146 -8.78 -5.77 -7.49
C ILE A 146 -8.71 -4.55 -8.40
N LEU A 147 -8.35 -3.39 -7.86
CA LEU A 147 -8.20 -2.17 -8.66
C LEU A 147 -7.05 -2.28 -9.67
N MET A 148 -5.94 -2.92 -9.28
CA MET A 148 -4.83 -3.22 -10.19
C MET A 148 -5.29 -4.11 -11.35
N ALA A 149 -6.05 -5.17 -11.07
CA ALA A 149 -6.60 -6.05 -12.10
C ALA A 149 -7.52 -5.28 -13.05
N ALA A 150 -8.41 -4.44 -12.52
CA ALA A 150 -9.32 -3.61 -13.32
C ALA A 150 -8.54 -2.72 -14.31
N VAL A 151 -7.50 -2.02 -13.84
CA VAL A 151 -6.63 -1.16 -14.66
C VAL A 151 -5.86 -1.95 -15.73
N GLN A 152 -5.35 -3.12 -15.38
CA GLN A 152 -4.60 -3.96 -16.31
C GLN A 152 -5.47 -4.52 -17.44
N GLY A 153 -6.75 -4.77 -17.17
CA GLY A 153 -7.68 -5.27 -18.18
C GLY A 153 -8.38 -4.21 -19.02
N LEU A 154 -8.20 -2.91 -18.74
CA LEU A 154 -8.75 -1.84 -19.58
C LEU A 154 -8.34 -2.00 -21.05
N ASN A 155 -9.29 -1.86 -21.97
CA ASN A 155 -9.03 -1.90 -23.40
C ASN A 155 -8.36 -0.61 -23.89
N THR A 156 -7.05 -0.51 -23.64
CA THR A 156 -6.26 0.70 -23.89
C THR A 156 -4.78 0.33 -24.06
N THR A 157 -3.94 1.30 -24.37
CA THR A 157 -2.51 1.02 -24.61
C THR A 157 -1.78 0.63 -23.32
N GLU A 158 -0.76 -0.22 -23.43
CA GLU A 158 0.10 -0.58 -22.30
C GLU A 158 0.76 0.65 -21.64
N LYS A 159 1.05 1.69 -22.42
CA LYS A 159 1.56 2.97 -21.90
C LYS A 159 0.54 3.67 -20.99
N ARG A 160 -0.76 3.62 -21.33
CA ARG A 160 -1.84 4.18 -20.51
C ARG A 160 -2.08 3.35 -19.25
N LYS A 161 -2.11 2.02 -19.36
CA LYS A 161 -2.18 1.12 -18.19
C LYS A 161 -1.03 1.36 -17.23
N ALA A 162 0.21 1.38 -17.71
CA ALA A 162 1.39 1.68 -16.90
C ALA A 162 1.31 3.09 -16.26
N ALA A 163 0.75 4.08 -16.95
CA ALA A 163 0.55 5.41 -16.40
C ALA A 163 -0.50 5.45 -15.28
N LEU A 164 -1.61 4.73 -15.42
CA LEU A 164 -2.62 4.59 -14.38
C LEU A 164 -2.07 3.85 -13.16
N MET A 165 -1.37 2.72 -13.37
CA MET A 165 -0.74 1.92 -12.31
C MET A 165 0.23 2.75 -11.47
N ARG A 166 1.09 3.57 -12.09
CA ARG A 166 2.01 4.49 -11.37
C ARG A 166 1.31 5.49 -10.45
N HIS A 167 0.02 5.71 -10.63
CA HIS A 167 -0.76 6.66 -9.84
C HIS A 167 -1.90 5.99 -9.08
N ILE A 168 -1.92 4.65 -8.96
CA ILE A 168 -3.02 3.95 -8.28
C ILE A 168 -3.18 4.41 -6.83
N TRP A 169 -2.08 4.64 -6.10
CA TRP A 169 -2.05 5.24 -4.75
C TRP A 169 -2.15 6.78 -4.74
N ARG A 170 -2.58 7.41 -5.83
CA ARG A 170 -2.72 8.87 -5.94
C ARG A 170 -4.08 9.23 -6.54
N PRO A 171 -5.18 9.11 -5.77
CA PRO A 171 -6.54 9.20 -6.30
C PRO A 171 -6.79 10.40 -7.21
N ARG A 172 -6.31 11.60 -6.83
CA ARG A 172 -6.44 12.83 -7.64
C ARG A 172 -5.70 12.74 -8.99
N ARG A 173 -4.45 12.25 -8.98
CA ARG A 173 -3.65 12.10 -10.22
C ARG A 173 -4.18 10.96 -11.09
N PHE A 174 -4.57 9.84 -10.47
CA PHE A 174 -5.23 8.72 -11.13
C PHE A 174 -6.48 9.19 -11.88
N ARG A 175 -7.38 9.90 -11.18
CA ARG A 175 -8.61 10.43 -11.75
C ARG A 175 -8.33 11.37 -12.93
N SER A 176 -7.42 12.32 -12.75
CA SER A 176 -7.05 13.26 -13.81
C SER A 176 -6.49 12.57 -15.06
N LEU A 177 -5.74 11.48 -14.91
CA LEU A 177 -5.25 10.69 -16.03
C LEU A 177 -6.35 9.88 -16.69
N LEU A 178 -7.23 9.28 -15.89
CA LEU A 178 -8.37 8.53 -16.37
C LEU A 178 -9.30 9.42 -17.22
N ASP A 179 -9.66 10.61 -16.71
CA ASP A 179 -10.46 11.60 -17.46
C ASP A 179 -9.78 12.02 -18.77
N ARG A 180 -8.45 12.12 -18.78
CA ARG A 180 -7.68 12.42 -19.99
C ARG A 180 -7.73 11.28 -21.01
N PHE A 181 -7.51 10.05 -20.57
CA PHE A 181 -7.52 8.88 -21.46
C PHE A 181 -8.94 8.51 -21.93
N ALA A 182 -9.97 8.97 -21.23
CA ALA A 182 -11.36 8.89 -21.62
C ALA A 182 -11.82 10.04 -22.54
N GLY A 183 -10.95 11.03 -22.83
CA GLY A 183 -11.34 12.21 -23.61
C GLY A 183 -12.31 13.17 -22.90
N ARG A 184 -12.49 13.02 -21.58
CA ARG A 184 -13.34 13.88 -20.73
C ARG A 184 -12.62 15.14 -20.24
N ALA A 185 -11.31 15.25 -20.44
CA ALA A 185 -10.52 16.42 -20.08
C ALA A 185 -9.97 17.17 -21.30
N PRO A 186 -9.98 18.51 -21.31
CA PRO A 186 -9.42 19.28 -22.41
C PRO A 186 -7.91 19.08 -22.51
N VAL A 187 -7.40 18.93 -23.73
CA VAL A 187 -5.95 18.86 -23.97
C VAL A 187 -5.32 20.22 -23.68
N PRO A 188 -4.30 20.33 -22.81
CA PRO A 188 -3.62 21.60 -22.55
C PRO A 188 -2.99 22.20 -23.82
N GLU A 189 -2.98 23.53 -23.95
CA GLU A 189 -2.46 24.22 -25.15
C GLU A 189 -0.99 23.84 -25.45
N SER A 190 -0.15 23.74 -24.41
CA SER A 190 1.24 23.31 -24.55
C SER A 190 1.37 21.91 -25.16
N ARG A 191 0.46 21.00 -24.80
CA ARG A 191 0.41 19.65 -25.38
C ARG A 191 -0.11 19.69 -26.81
N ARG A 192 -1.11 20.53 -27.13
CA ARG A 192 -1.58 20.68 -28.52
C ARG A 192 -0.46 21.17 -29.43
N LYS A 193 0.28 22.20 -29.01
CA LYS A 193 1.45 22.73 -29.74
C LYS A 193 2.51 21.65 -29.96
N LEU A 194 2.80 20.85 -28.94
CA LEU A 194 3.76 19.73 -29.03
C LEU A 194 3.27 18.64 -29.99
N LEU A 195 1.98 18.32 -29.99
CA LEU A 195 1.42 17.28 -30.86
C LEU A 195 1.30 17.76 -32.32
N SER A 196 1.18 19.07 -32.55
CA SER A 196 1.12 19.67 -33.88
C SER A 196 2.49 19.91 -34.52
N THR A 197 3.61 19.73 -33.80
CA THR A 197 4.92 19.77 -34.45
C THR A 197 5.08 18.54 -35.34
N GLU A 198 5.63 18.73 -36.54
CA GLU A 198 6.02 17.64 -37.43
C GLU A 198 7.51 17.34 -37.28
N GLY A 199 7.88 16.07 -37.42
CA GLY A 199 9.29 15.63 -37.35
C GLY A 199 9.91 15.75 -35.96
N ASP A 200 11.24 15.88 -35.96
CA ASP A 200 12.04 16.06 -34.75
C ASP A 200 11.86 17.46 -34.16
N LEU A 201 11.90 17.55 -32.83
CA LEU A 201 11.95 18.85 -32.17
C LEU A 201 13.23 19.59 -32.57
N THR A 202 13.09 20.54 -33.48
CA THR A 202 14.18 21.41 -33.92
C THR A 202 14.11 22.75 -33.19
N GLY A 203 15.26 23.28 -32.78
CA GLY A 203 15.34 24.56 -32.08
C GLY A 203 16.78 24.97 -31.81
N SER A 204 17.01 26.28 -31.64
CA SER A 204 18.32 26.86 -31.29
C SER A 204 18.48 27.13 -29.79
N ALA A 205 17.50 26.73 -28.98
CA ALA A 205 17.52 26.92 -27.54
C ALA A 205 18.52 25.96 -26.88
N VAL A 206 19.18 26.43 -25.81
CA VAL A 206 20.07 25.60 -25.00
C VAL A 206 19.29 24.44 -24.40
N GLU A 207 19.74 23.21 -24.60
CA GLU A 207 19.16 22.04 -23.98
C GLU A 207 19.37 22.10 -22.46
N LEU A 208 18.28 22.20 -21.70
CA LEU A 208 18.28 22.24 -20.24
C LEU A 208 17.69 20.92 -19.70
N GLY A 209 18.45 20.21 -18.87
CA GLY A 209 17.99 19.03 -18.15
C GLY A 209 18.92 17.81 -18.27
N LYS A 210 18.54 16.71 -17.63
CA LYS A 210 19.32 15.45 -17.62
C LYS A 210 19.01 14.51 -18.78
N ARG A 211 17.98 14.80 -19.58
CA ARG A 211 17.53 13.93 -20.68
C ARG A 211 18.25 14.30 -21.97
N ARG A 212 18.69 13.30 -22.71
CA ARG A 212 19.29 13.47 -24.05
C ARG A 212 18.21 13.75 -25.10
N ALA A 213 18.58 14.41 -26.19
CA ALA A 213 17.68 14.71 -27.31
C ALA A 213 16.89 13.47 -27.81
N ALA A 214 17.55 12.32 -27.93
CA ALA A 214 16.91 11.07 -28.33
C ALA A 214 15.82 10.60 -27.35
N GLU A 215 16.03 10.77 -26.04
CA GLU A 215 15.02 10.42 -25.01
C GLU A 215 13.83 11.37 -25.06
N VAL A 216 14.08 12.65 -25.34
CA VAL A 216 13.02 13.64 -25.55
C VAL A 216 12.19 13.26 -26.77
N GLN A 217 12.83 12.96 -27.90
CA GLN A 217 12.14 12.59 -29.14
C GLN A 217 11.31 11.32 -28.97
N ALA A 218 11.85 10.29 -28.32
CA ALA A 218 11.10 9.07 -27.99
C ALA A 218 9.85 9.36 -27.12
N ARG A 219 9.93 10.32 -26.19
CA ARG A 219 8.77 10.76 -25.40
C ARG A 219 7.75 11.49 -26.26
N VAL A 220 8.17 12.35 -27.18
CA VAL A 220 7.26 13.07 -28.09
C VAL A 220 6.51 12.08 -28.97
N GLU A 221 7.21 11.10 -29.55
CA GLU A 221 6.57 10.09 -30.37
C GLU A 221 5.58 9.27 -29.56
N ALA A 222 5.93 8.86 -28.33
CA ALA A 222 4.99 8.19 -27.44
C ALA A 222 3.73 9.03 -27.12
N LEU A 223 3.86 10.36 -27.04
CA LEU A 223 2.72 11.26 -26.84
C LEU A 223 1.84 11.39 -28.10
N ARG A 224 2.45 11.35 -29.29
CA ARG A 224 1.75 11.34 -30.59
C ARG A 224 0.99 10.03 -30.80
N GLU A 225 1.61 8.89 -30.51
CA GLU A 225 0.95 7.58 -30.51
C GLU A 225 -0.24 7.54 -29.54
N ASP A 226 -0.05 8.01 -28.31
CA ASP A 226 -1.10 8.09 -27.30
C ASP A 226 -2.28 8.97 -27.73
N ALA A 227 -2.01 10.06 -28.46
CA ALA A 227 -3.05 10.96 -28.98
C ALA A 227 -3.86 10.33 -30.12
N LYS A 228 -3.29 9.37 -30.86
CA LYS A 228 -3.99 8.61 -31.92
C LYS A 228 -4.81 7.44 -31.36
N ALA A 229 -4.51 6.97 -30.15
CA ALA A 229 -5.23 5.86 -29.54
C ALA A 229 -6.66 6.28 -29.16
N PRO A 230 -7.67 5.43 -29.44
CA PRO A 230 -9.07 5.72 -29.10
C PRO A 230 -9.23 5.96 -27.59
N PRO A 231 -10.23 6.75 -27.17
CA PRO A 231 -10.55 6.90 -25.76
C PRO A 231 -10.90 5.55 -25.11
N ILE A 232 -10.67 5.43 -23.80
CA ILE A 232 -11.21 4.32 -23.01
C ILE A 232 -12.74 4.35 -23.14
N ALA A 233 -13.36 3.18 -23.30
CA ALA A 233 -14.79 3.09 -23.52
C ALA A 233 -15.58 3.57 -22.28
N GLU A 234 -16.73 4.21 -22.51
CA GLU A 234 -17.55 4.80 -21.45
C GLU A 234 -18.02 3.76 -20.43
N HIS A 235 -18.37 2.54 -20.87
CA HIS A 235 -18.79 1.46 -19.97
C HIS A 235 -17.65 0.98 -19.05
N GLU A 236 -16.43 0.78 -19.57
CA GLU A 236 -15.27 0.41 -18.74
C GLU A 236 -14.95 1.50 -17.70
N LEU A 237 -15.14 2.76 -18.08
CA LEU A 237 -14.92 3.90 -17.20
C LEU A 237 -15.97 3.97 -16.09
N LEU A 238 -17.25 3.80 -16.42
CA LEU A 238 -18.34 3.74 -15.44
C LEU A 238 -18.17 2.54 -14.50
N ALA A 239 -17.77 1.38 -15.01
CA ALA A 239 -17.49 0.20 -14.21
C ALA A 239 -16.30 0.42 -13.26
N LEU A 240 -15.22 1.06 -13.72
CA LEU A 240 -14.08 1.40 -12.87
C LEU A 240 -14.43 2.45 -11.81
N GLU A 241 -15.29 3.42 -12.15
CA GLU A 241 -15.83 4.40 -11.21
C GLU A 241 -16.70 3.75 -10.14
N ALA A 242 -17.60 2.84 -10.55
CA ALA A 242 -18.43 2.05 -9.64
C ALA A 242 -17.55 1.20 -8.72
N LEU A 243 -16.54 0.51 -9.26
CA LEU A 243 -15.59 -0.27 -8.48
C LEU A 243 -14.91 0.58 -7.41
N MET A 244 -14.38 1.76 -7.78
CA MET A 244 -13.71 2.65 -6.83
C MET A 244 -14.65 3.18 -5.74
N ALA A 245 -15.96 3.19 -5.98
CA ALA A 245 -16.99 3.64 -5.05
C ALA A 245 -17.53 2.53 -4.13
N VAL A 246 -17.18 1.25 -4.37
CA VAL A 246 -17.61 0.13 -3.51
C VAL A 246 -17.09 0.34 -2.09
N ARG A 247 -18.05 0.47 -1.17
CA ARG A 247 -17.84 0.59 0.27
C ARG A 247 -19.05 0.00 0.99
N GLU A 248 -18.90 -1.20 1.51
CA GLU A 248 -19.95 -1.97 2.15
C GLU A 248 -19.35 -3.02 3.11
N THR A 249 -20.18 -3.82 3.76
CA THR A 249 -19.68 -5.06 4.39
C THR A 249 -19.24 -6.09 3.34
N VAL A 250 -18.29 -6.97 3.68
CA VAL A 250 -17.63 -7.91 2.74
C VAL A 250 -18.62 -8.65 1.83
N PRO A 251 -19.73 -9.26 2.31
CA PRO A 251 -20.64 -9.99 1.43
C PRO A 251 -21.31 -9.12 0.37
N TYR A 252 -21.81 -7.94 0.75
CA TYR A 252 -22.47 -7.03 -0.19
C TYR A 252 -21.46 -6.33 -1.12
N ALA A 253 -20.25 -6.05 -0.63
CA ALA A 253 -19.18 -5.54 -1.48
C ALA A 253 -18.76 -6.57 -2.54
N LEU A 254 -18.66 -7.86 -2.18
CA LEU A 254 -18.40 -8.96 -3.12
C LEU A 254 -19.51 -9.06 -4.17
N GLU A 255 -20.78 -9.04 -3.78
CA GLU A 255 -21.92 -9.06 -4.70
C GLU A 255 -21.84 -7.90 -5.71
N GLN A 256 -21.65 -6.67 -5.22
CA GLN A 256 -21.49 -5.48 -6.09
C GLN A 256 -20.30 -5.61 -7.05
N MET A 257 -19.17 -6.15 -6.57
CA MET A 257 -17.99 -6.34 -7.43
C MET A 257 -18.18 -7.44 -8.47
N HIS A 258 -18.95 -8.50 -8.18
CA HIS A 258 -19.31 -9.50 -9.18
C HIS A 258 -20.22 -8.93 -10.27
N ASP A 259 -21.15 -8.05 -9.92
CA ASP A 259 -21.96 -7.34 -10.91
C ASP A 259 -21.09 -6.44 -11.81
N ILE A 260 -20.14 -5.71 -11.21
CA ILE A 260 -19.17 -4.88 -11.96
C ILE A 260 -18.26 -5.74 -12.85
N ALA A 261 -17.96 -6.99 -12.47
CA ALA A 261 -17.14 -7.90 -13.25
C ALA A 261 -17.78 -8.29 -14.61
N VAL A 262 -19.06 -7.99 -14.84
CA VAL A 262 -19.70 -8.13 -16.16
C VAL A 262 -19.04 -7.20 -17.18
N ASP A 263 -18.77 -5.95 -16.79
CA ASP A 263 -18.10 -4.94 -17.63
C ASP A 263 -16.57 -4.97 -17.49
N LEU A 264 -16.06 -5.52 -16.38
CA LEU A 264 -14.62 -5.67 -16.11
C LEU A 264 -14.24 -7.13 -15.76
N PRO A 265 -14.42 -8.10 -16.67
CA PRO A 265 -14.22 -9.52 -16.38
C PRO A 265 -12.80 -9.89 -15.92
N GLN A 266 -11.81 -9.05 -16.19
CA GLN A 266 -10.44 -9.15 -15.70
C GLN A 266 -10.33 -9.16 -14.16
N ILE A 267 -11.33 -8.68 -13.42
CA ILE A 267 -11.26 -8.64 -11.95
C ILE A 267 -11.64 -9.97 -11.31
N ASN A 268 -12.26 -10.90 -12.05
CA ASN A 268 -12.73 -12.18 -11.51
C ASN A 268 -11.64 -12.95 -10.74
N PRO A 269 -10.40 -13.12 -11.25
CA PRO A 269 -9.36 -13.79 -10.48
C PRO A 269 -8.99 -13.09 -9.17
N ALA A 270 -9.19 -11.78 -9.06
CA ALA A 270 -9.00 -11.03 -7.81
C ALA A 270 -10.18 -11.22 -6.85
N LEU A 271 -11.40 -11.34 -7.36
CA LEU A 271 -12.58 -11.68 -6.56
C LEU A 271 -12.50 -13.11 -6.02
N ASP A 272 -12.05 -14.08 -6.82
CA ASP A 272 -11.81 -15.46 -6.38
C ASP A 272 -10.83 -15.52 -5.19
N ARG A 273 -9.80 -14.66 -5.20
CA ARG A 273 -8.85 -14.53 -4.08
C ARG A 273 -9.50 -13.90 -2.84
N LEU A 274 -10.39 -12.92 -3.02
CA LEU A 274 -11.14 -12.33 -1.92
C LEU A 274 -12.12 -13.33 -1.31
N ASP A 275 -12.80 -14.16 -2.11
CA ASP A 275 -13.65 -15.26 -1.64
C ASP A 275 -12.86 -16.28 -0.83
N ALA A 276 -11.73 -16.75 -1.36
CA ALA A 276 -10.85 -17.68 -0.66
C ALA A 276 -10.36 -17.10 0.69
N ARG A 277 -10.00 -15.82 0.70
CA ARG A 277 -9.60 -15.10 1.93
C ARG A 277 -10.75 -15.00 2.92
N THR A 278 -11.95 -14.67 2.46
CA THR A 278 -13.15 -14.56 3.30
C THR A 278 -13.49 -15.89 3.94
N ALA A 279 -13.42 -16.98 3.19
CA ALA A 279 -13.57 -18.33 3.72
C ALA A 279 -12.50 -18.68 4.77
N ALA A 280 -11.23 -18.36 4.49
CA ALA A 280 -10.13 -18.60 5.42
C ALA A 280 -10.22 -17.75 6.70
N MET A 281 -10.73 -16.52 6.63
CA MET A 281 -11.01 -15.65 7.78
C MET A 281 -12.16 -16.19 8.62
N LYS A 282 -13.26 -16.62 7.99
CA LYS A 282 -14.41 -17.24 8.66
C LYS A 282 -14.01 -18.51 9.39
N ALA A 283 -13.17 -19.35 8.78
CA ALA A 283 -12.60 -20.54 9.42
C ALA A 283 -11.75 -20.24 10.66
N ARG A 284 -11.20 -19.02 10.77
CA ARG A 284 -10.47 -18.53 11.94
C ARG A 284 -11.35 -17.75 12.94
N GLY A 285 -12.66 -17.75 12.75
CA GLY A 285 -13.62 -17.12 13.66
C GLY A 285 -13.75 -15.60 13.51
N VAL A 286 -13.32 -15.04 12.37
CA VAL A 286 -13.57 -13.64 12.03
C VAL A 286 -15.05 -13.48 11.62
N ASP A 287 -15.72 -12.46 12.16
CA ASP A 287 -17.06 -12.07 11.72
C ASP A 287 -17.00 -11.32 10.39
N VAL A 288 -16.89 -12.08 9.30
CA VAL A 288 -16.81 -11.52 7.94
C VAL A 288 -18.14 -10.91 7.48
N GLU A 289 -19.27 -11.30 8.08
CA GLU A 289 -20.60 -10.81 7.66
C GLU A 289 -20.76 -9.32 7.97
N ASN A 290 -20.10 -8.84 9.03
CA ASN A 290 -20.11 -7.44 9.46
C ASN A 290 -18.76 -6.73 9.26
N LEU A 291 -17.85 -7.32 8.48
CA LEU A 291 -16.53 -6.73 8.24
C LEU A 291 -16.61 -5.70 7.13
N ASP A 292 -16.22 -4.46 7.41
CA ASP A 292 -16.18 -3.39 6.39
C ASP A 292 -15.14 -3.68 5.31
N PHE A 293 -15.52 -3.42 4.07
CA PHE A 293 -14.69 -3.51 2.88
C PHE A 293 -14.85 -2.25 2.01
N GLU A 294 -13.73 -1.68 1.56
CA GLU A 294 -13.73 -0.63 0.55
C GLU A 294 -12.70 -0.94 -0.54
N ALA A 295 -13.12 -0.95 -1.81
CA ALA A 295 -12.22 -1.29 -2.92
C ALA A 295 -11.10 -0.24 -3.11
N SER A 296 -11.33 0.99 -2.65
CA SER A 296 -10.33 2.07 -2.65
C SER A 296 -9.56 2.20 -1.34
N TYR A 297 -9.79 1.33 -0.35
CA TYR A 297 -9.07 1.36 0.92
C TYR A 297 -7.57 1.09 0.73
N GLY A 298 -6.70 1.78 1.48
CA GLY A 298 -5.23 1.65 1.36
C GLY A 298 -4.56 2.54 0.30
N ARG A 299 -5.33 3.21 -0.58
CA ARG A 299 -4.76 4.04 -1.66
C ARG A 299 -4.03 5.31 -1.20
N THR A 300 -4.06 5.70 0.08
CA THR A 300 -3.52 6.98 0.55
C THR A 300 -2.52 6.89 1.70
N SER A 301 -2.33 5.71 2.28
CA SER A 301 -1.51 5.54 3.50
C SER A 301 -0.50 4.38 3.41
N MET A 302 -0.49 3.65 2.29
CA MET A 302 -0.01 2.28 2.18
C MET A 302 0.55 2.00 0.77
N GLU A 303 1.46 2.86 0.27
CA GLU A 303 1.92 2.88 -1.15
C GLU A 303 2.66 1.61 -1.62
N TYR A 304 3.10 0.72 -0.74
CA TYR A 304 3.79 -0.53 -1.11
C TYR A 304 2.90 -1.79 -1.07
N TYR A 305 1.65 -1.68 -0.64
CA TYR A 305 0.72 -2.82 -0.61
C TYR A 305 0.03 -3.01 -1.96
N ASP A 306 -0.01 -4.25 -2.44
CA ASP A 306 -0.48 -4.63 -3.78
C ASP A 306 -1.59 -5.70 -3.78
N GLY A 307 -2.12 -6.03 -2.60
CA GLY A 307 -3.23 -6.96 -2.42
C GLY A 307 -4.12 -6.59 -1.24
N PHE A 308 -4.42 -7.57 -0.40
CA PHE A 308 -5.18 -7.40 0.85
C PHE A 308 -4.61 -6.28 1.70
N VAL A 309 -5.46 -5.45 2.28
CA VAL A 309 -5.08 -4.41 3.25
C VAL A 309 -6.13 -4.33 4.35
N PHE A 310 -5.71 -3.98 5.56
CA PHE A 310 -6.59 -3.81 6.70
C PHE A 310 -6.12 -2.71 7.65
N GLY A 311 -7.03 -2.24 8.49
CA GLY A 311 -6.73 -1.34 9.60
C GLY A 311 -7.80 -1.35 10.68
N PHE A 312 -7.40 -0.94 11.88
CA PHE A 312 -8.25 -0.86 13.06
C PHE A 312 -8.26 0.57 13.59
N TYR A 313 -9.44 1.18 13.60
CA TYR A 313 -9.63 2.62 13.81
C TYR A 313 -10.49 2.91 15.03
N ALA A 314 -10.09 3.89 15.83
CA ALA A 314 -10.92 4.38 16.92
C ALA A 314 -11.91 5.43 16.38
N GLU A 315 -13.16 5.03 16.12
CA GLU A 315 -14.15 5.92 15.49
C GLU A 315 -14.45 7.18 16.30
N ALA A 316 -14.44 7.06 17.64
CA ALA A 316 -14.61 8.19 18.55
C ALA A 316 -13.37 9.12 18.61
N ARG A 317 -12.26 8.75 17.95
CA ARG A 317 -10.98 9.48 17.97
C ARG A 317 -10.38 9.58 16.56
N PRO A 318 -11.04 10.32 15.64
CA PRO A 318 -10.55 10.50 14.26
C PRO A 318 -9.22 11.26 14.19
N ASP A 319 -8.82 11.91 15.28
CA ASP A 319 -7.50 12.53 15.45
C ASP A 319 -6.36 11.52 15.61
N LEU A 320 -6.66 10.25 15.89
CA LEU A 320 -5.66 9.19 16.02
C LEU A 320 -5.41 8.49 14.67
N PRO A 321 -4.16 8.08 14.39
CA PRO A 321 -3.90 7.16 13.28
C PRO A 321 -4.45 5.75 13.61
N PRO A 322 -4.45 4.80 12.66
CA PRO A 322 -4.83 3.42 12.92
C PRO A 322 -4.04 2.83 14.10
N VAL A 323 -4.74 2.11 14.99
CA VAL A 323 -4.14 1.39 16.12
C VAL A 323 -3.40 0.14 15.66
N ALA A 324 -3.93 -0.49 14.61
CA ALA A 324 -3.25 -1.51 13.86
C ALA A 324 -3.51 -1.33 12.37
N SER A 325 -2.55 -1.72 11.53
CA SER A 325 -2.68 -1.71 10.08
C SER A 325 -1.72 -2.70 9.46
N GLY A 326 -2.10 -3.24 8.30
CA GLY A 326 -1.28 -4.20 7.59
C GLY A 326 -1.87 -4.57 6.23
N GLY A 327 -1.25 -5.55 5.57
CA GLY A 327 -1.65 -6.00 4.25
C GLY A 327 -0.58 -6.83 3.54
N ARG A 328 -0.84 -7.14 2.27
CA ARG A 328 0.01 -7.91 1.37
C ARG A 328 0.88 -7.00 0.50
N TYR A 329 2.16 -7.36 0.34
CA TYR A 329 3.19 -6.57 -0.32
C TYR A 329 4.15 -7.47 -1.14
N ASP A 330 3.60 -8.23 -2.09
CA ASP A 330 4.37 -9.20 -2.87
C ASP A 330 5.38 -8.48 -3.80
N ALA A 331 4.99 -7.36 -4.42
CA ALA A 331 5.84 -6.53 -5.26
C ALA A 331 7.06 -5.96 -4.52
N LEU A 332 6.93 -5.65 -3.23
CA LEU A 332 8.03 -5.17 -2.40
C LEU A 332 9.13 -6.24 -2.29
N THR A 333 8.74 -7.50 -2.08
CA THR A 333 9.69 -8.61 -1.97
C THR A 333 10.44 -8.82 -3.28
N ARG A 334 9.74 -8.75 -4.42
CA ARG A 334 10.32 -8.85 -5.75
C ARG A 334 11.35 -7.76 -6.03
N GLN A 335 11.06 -6.53 -5.61
CA GLN A 335 11.97 -5.39 -5.80
C GLN A 335 13.23 -5.52 -4.92
N LEU A 336 13.12 -6.11 -3.73
CA LEU A 336 14.24 -6.31 -2.81
C LEU A 336 15.00 -7.63 -3.00
N GLY A 337 14.42 -8.59 -3.72
CA GLY A 337 15.00 -9.90 -3.98
C GLY A 337 15.83 -10.02 -5.25
N ASP A 338 16.22 -8.90 -5.87
CA ASP A 338 16.92 -8.89 -7.17
C ASP A 338 16.22 -9.76 -8.24
N GLY A 339 14.88 -9.76 -8.24
CA GLY A 339 14.04 -10.54 -9.16
C GLY A 339 13.53 -11.87 -8.60
N ALA A 340 14.06 -12.36 -7.48
CA ALA A 340 13.39 -13.39 -6.68
C ALA A 340 12.18 -12.78 -5.95
N GLU A 341 11.09 -13.53 -5.84
CA GLU A 341 9.83 -13.07 -5.25
C GLU A 341 9.32 -14.11 -4.26
N ILE A 342 8.77 -13.67 -3.14
CA ILE A 342 8.03 -14.49 -2.19
C ILE A 342 6.77 -13.75 -1.74
N PRO A 343 5.58 -14.35 -1.83
CA PRO A 343 4.38 -13.68 -1.34
C PRO A 343 4.48 -13.38 0.15
N ALA A 344 4.13 -12.16 0.54
CA ALA A 344 4.30 -11.68 1.90
C ALA A 344 3.13 -10.82 2.38
N VAL A 345 2.75 -11.01 3.63
CA VAL A 345 1.66 -10.29 4.30
C VAL A 345 1.99 -10.07 5.76
N GLY A 346 1.61 -8.92 6.29
CA GLY A 346 1.88 -8.62 7.69
C GLY A 346 1.33 -7.27 8.12
N GLY A 347 1.76 -6.79 9.27
CA GLY A 347 1.25 -5.54 9.83
C GLY A 347 1.92 -5.11 11.13
N VAL A 348 1.42 -4.01 11.68
CA VAL A 348 1.94 -3.38 12.90
C VAL A 348 0.83 -2.94 13.86
N LEU A 349 1.09 -3.09 15.15
CA LEU A 349 0.30 -2.59 16.28
C LEU A 349 0.99 -1.36 16.89
N ARG A 350 0.18 -0.47 17.46
CA ARG A 350 0.59 0.74 18.16
C ARG A 350 0.27 0.66 19.66
N PRO A 351 1.19 0.14 20.48
CA PRO A 351 0.96 -0.08 21.92
C PRO A 351 0.59 1.21 22.67
N ASP A 352 1.16 2.34 22.25
CA ASP A 352 0.91 3.67 22.80
C ASP A 352 -0.56 4.09 22.61
N LEU A 353 -1.11 3.88 21.41
CA LEU A 353 -2.50 4.20 21.10
C LEU A 353 -3.47 3.25 21.81
N MET A 354 -3.11 1.97 21.94
CA MET A 354 -3.91 1.00 22.69
C MET A 354 -4.09 1.44 24.15
N LEU A 355 -3.00 1.83 24.82
CA LEU A 355 -3.04 2.30 26.21
C LEU A 355 -3.83 3.61 26.34
N GLN A 356 -3.66 4.55 25.42
CA GLN A 356 -4.43 5.80 25.41
C GLN A 356 -5.95 5.57 25.32
N LEU A 357 -6.38 4.58 24.53
CA LEU A 357 -7.79 4.23 24.40
C LEU A 357 -8.35 3.49 25.62
N GLU A 358 -7.52 2.75 26.34
CA GLU A 358 -7.90 2.11 27.62
C GLU A 358 -8.05 3.15 28.74
N GLU A 359 -7.13 4.13 28.82
CA GLU A 359 -7.22 5.24 29.79
C GLU A 359 -8.50 6.06 29.60
N THR A 360 -9.00 6.21 28.37
CA THR A 360 -10.23 6.99 28.10
C THR A 360 -11.51 6.29 28.54
N ARG A 361 -11.44 4.99 28.90
CA ARG A 361 -12.58 4.18 29.35
C ARG A 361 -12.69 4.04 30.86
N ALA A 362 -11.59 4.29 31.59
CA ALA A 362 -11.54 4.30 33.04
C ALA A 362 -12.01 5.66 33.57
#